data_AF-A0A938MFL2-F1
#
_entry.id   AF-A0A938MFL2-F1
#
_cell.length_a   1.000
_cell.length_b   1.000
_cell.length_c   1.000
_cell.angle_alpha   90.00
_cell.angle_beta   90.00
_cell.angle_gamma   90.00
#
_symmetry.space_group_name_H-M   'P 1'
#
loop_
_entity.id
_entity.type
_entity.pdbx_description
1 polymer ?
#
loop_
_entity_poly.entity_id
_entity_poly.type
_entity_poly.pdbx_seq_one_letter_code
_entity_poly.pdbx_strand_id
1 'polypeptide(L)'
;MAWMKRVGLAGALVVAVMAGGALAQGKASLDAVVPADVIMYLEFKDVKGMRAGFEKSMLGQVVQNSELLSAGRDFGLAAGRLGSIFVTGVPIKEFQDILLNDAGLVVFDLEPGAGRAKQPPMAFIAHVGANKQKLADLIEQKVKPRLTAFNPKVKFEPESYGKTSIECLSVPNKPPTYAAFIGDVFAIGPSKTAVQRIADASEGKGQRLADLPAYVTIKERTTLDTGARLYVNADMLIGKVRGDLEQNVKQREGFTA
;
A
#
# COMPACT_ATOMS: atom_id res chain seq x y z
N MET A 1 7.73 6.61 -16.35
CA MET A 1 8.77 5.76 -15.73
C MET A 1 9.36 6.29 -14.41
N ALA A 2 9.47 7.61 -14.18
CA ALA A 2 10.01 8.14 -12.91
C ALA A 2 9.19 7.76 -11.65
N TRP A 3 7.91 7.42 -11.80
CA TRP A 3 7.01 7.07 -10.71
C TRP A 3 7.18 5.63 -10.20
N MET A 4 7.48 4.64 -11.06
CA MET A 4 7.77 3.27 -10.64
C MET A 4 9.04 3.19 -9.78
N LYS A 5 10.04 4.05 -10.06
CA LYS A 5 11.25 4.20 -9.23
C LYS A 5 10.95 4.78 -7.83
N ARG A 6 9.87 5.54 -7.64
CA ARG A 6 9.46 6.12 -6.35
C ARG A 6 8.73 5.10 -5.47
N VAL A 7 7.93 4.21 -6.09
CA VAL A 7 7.23 3.12 -5.40
C VAL A 7 8.22 2.08 -4.84
N GLY A 8 9.29 1.76 -5.59
CA GLY A 8 10.32 0.81 -5.15
C GLY A 8 11.12 1.23 -3.91
N LEU A 9 11.24 2.54 -3.64
CA LEU A 9 11.93 3.07 -2.46
C LEU A 9 10.99 3.21 -1.25
N ALA A 10 9.72 3.57 -1.48
CA ALA A 10 8.70 3.68 -0.44
C ALA A 10 8.33 2.31 0.16
N GLY A 11 8.44 1.23 -0.62
CA GLY A 11 8.19 -0.14 -0.16
C GLY A 11 9.24 -0.71 0.81
N ALA A 12 10.38 -0.04 1.01
CA ALA A 12 11.49 -0.55 1.83
C ALA A 12 11.55 0.04 3.26
N LEU A 13 10.65 0.95 3.68
CA LEU A 13 10.87 1.80 4.87
C LEU A 13 9.66 1.92 5.85
N VAL A 14 9.47 0.93 6.71
CA VAL A 14 9.64 0.98 8.19
C VAL A 14 9.04 2.08 9.08
N VAL A 15 8.33 1.59 10.13
CA VAL A 15 7.65 2.26 11.27
C VAL A 15 7.87 1.67 12.66
N ALA A 16 7.97 2.53 13.67
CA ALA A 16 7.55 2.23 15.04
C ALA A 16 6.47 3.20 15.51
N VAL A 17 5.53 2.82 16.38
CA VAL A 17 5.78 2.60 17.82
C VAL A 17 4.57 1.90 18.51
N MET A 18 4.88 1.38 19.70
CA MET A 18 4.14 0.83 20.86
C MET A 18 2.60 0.64 20.93
N ALA A 19 2.29 -0.56 21.44
CA ALA A 19 1.27 -0.99 22.42
C ALA A 19 -0.01 -0.14 22.64
N GLY A 20 -1.15 -0.79 22.38
CA GLY A 20 -2.44 -0.40 22.93
C GLY A 20 -3.58 -1.24 22.35
N GLY A 21 -4.17 -2.10 23.18
CA GLY A 21 -5.49 -2.70 22.96
C GLY A 21 -5.50 -4.10 22.34
N ALA A 22 -5.67 -5.11 23.19
CA ALA A 22 -6.27 -6.37 22.79
C ALA A 22 -7.67 -6.11 22.20
N LEU A 23 -8.04 -6.80 21.12
CA LEU A 23 -9.38 -7.37 20.89
C LEU A 23 -9.47 -8.10 19.53
N ALA A 24 -10.20 -9.22 19.57
CA ALA A 24 -10.73 -10.07 18.49
C ALA A 24 -9.76 -11.03 17.75
N GLN A 25 -9.75 -12.29 18.22
CA GLN A 25 -9.30 -13.45 17.46
C GLN A 25 -10.25 -13.73 16.29
N GLY A 26 -10.07 -13.00 15.20
CA GLY A 26 -10.54 -13.35 13.87
C GLY A 26 -9.51 -12.78 12.90
N LYS A 27 -9.14 -13.50 11.84
CA LYS A 27 -8.31 -12.90 10.78
C LYS A 27 -9.09 -11.72 10.20
N ALA A 28 -8.83 -10.51 10.69
CA ALA A 28 -9.44 -9.31 10.15
C ALA A 28 -9.00 -9.22 8.68
N SER A 29 -9.97 -9.28 7.77
CA SER A 29 -9.67 -9.20 6.35
C SER A 29 -9.23 -7.78 6.00
N LEU A 30 -8.29 -7.63 5.06
CA LEU A 30 -7.68 -6.33 4.76
C LEU A 30 -8.72 -5.28 4.33
N ASP A 31 -9.76 -5.70 3.61
CA ASP A 31 -10.91 -4.89 3.20
C ASP A 31 -11.73 -4.32 4.37
N ALA A 32 -11.58 -4.86 5.59
CA ALA A 32 -12.21 -4.33 6.80
C ALA A 32 -11.53 -3.07 7.35
N VAL A 33 -10.39 -2.66 6.81
CA VAL A 33 -9.75 -1.36 7.12
C VAL A 33 -9.68 -0.44 5.89
N VAL A 34 -10.16 -0.90 4.74
CA VAL A 34 -10.15 -0.12 3.50
C VAL A 34 -11.41 0.75 3.47
N PRO A 35 -11.30 2.07 3.30
CA PRO A 35 -12.47 2.95 3.12
C PRO A 35 -13.28 2.58 1.87
N ALA A 36 -14.60 2.78 1.89
CA ALA A 36 -15.50 2.48 0.78
C ALA A 36 -15.31 3.42 -0.44
N ASP A 37 -14.77 4.62 -0.22
CA ASP A 37 -14.57 5.67 -1.22
C ASP A 37 -13.19 5.60 -1.91
N VAL A 38 -12.60 4.40 -1.92
CA VAL A 38 -11.41 4.08 -2.71
C VAL A 38 -11.79 3.93 -4.18
N ILE A 39 -10.91 4.41 -5.06
CA ILE A 39 -11.09 4.21 -6.51
C ILE A 39 -10.66 2.80 -6.89
N MET A 40 -9.59 2.32 -6.27
CA MET A 40 -9.02 1.02 -6.57
C MET A 40 -8.51 0.37 -5.29
N TYR A 41 -8.84 -0.91 -5.14
CA TYR A 41 -8.27 -1.77 -4.11
C TYR A 41 -7.78 -3.05 -4.75
N LEU A 42 -6.48 -3.32 -4.62
CA LEU A 42 -5.86 -4.56 -5.06
C LEU A 42 -5.47 -5.36 -3.83
N GLU A 43 -6.05 -6.53 -3.65
CA GLU A 43 -5.72 -7.48 -2.59
C GLU A 43 -4.88 -8.62 -3.17
N PHE A 44 -3.86 -9.04 -2.44
CA PHE A 44 -3.08 -10.24 -2.69
C PHE A 44 -3.26 -11.19 -1.51
N LYS A 45 -3.79 -12.38 -1.80
CA LYS A 45 -3.96 -13.48 -0.85
C LYS A 45 -2.91 -14.53 -1.08
N ASP A 46 -2.33 -15.01 0.03
CA ASP A 46 -1.26 -16.01 0.04
C ASP A 46 -0.13 -15.64 -0.93
N VAL A 47 0.55 -14.51 -0.65
CA VAL A 47 1.62 -14.02 -1.54
C VAL A 47 2.75 -15.06 -1.67
N LYS A 48 2.96 -15.88 -0.64
CA LYS A 48 3.91 -17.00 -0.69
C LYS A 48 3.45 -18.07 -1.69
N GLY A 49 2.20 -18.50 -1.63
CA GLY A 49 1.61 -19.44 -2.58
C GLY A 49 1.53 -18.88 -4.00
N MET A 50 1.18 -17.61 -4.18
CA MET A 50 1.22 -16.93 -5.49
C MET A 50 2.61 -16.98 -6.11
N ARG A 51 3.64 -16.69 -5.31
CA ARG A 51 5.02 -16.75 -5.79
C ARG A 51 5.43 -18.17 -6.14
N ALA A 52 5.16 -19.13 -5.27
CA ALA A 52 5.46 -20.54 -5.51
C ALA A 52 4.71 -21.08 -6.74
N GLY A 53 3.45 -20.70 -6.92
CA GLY A 53 2.61 -21.05 -8.06
C GLY A 53 3.11 -20.41 -9.34
N PHE A 54 3.49 -19.12 -9.31
CA PHE A 54 4.13 -18.45 -10.43
C PHE A 54 5.42 -19.16 -10.81
N GLU A 55 6.32 -19.40 -9.86
CA GLU A 55 7.60 -20.11 -10.08
C GLU A 55 7.41 -21.49 -10.72
N LYS A 56 6.31 -22.19 -10.41
CA LYS A 56 5.95 -23.50 -10.98
C LYS A 56 5.17 -23.43 -12.31
N SER A 57 4.52 -22.31 -12.62
CA SER A 57 3.67 -22.15 -13.81
C SER A 57 4.46 -22.12 -15.11
N MET A 58 3.82 -22.45 -16.24
CA MET A 58 4.43 -22.33 -17.58
C MET A 58 4.91 -20.90 -17.86
N LEU A 59 4.15 -19.88 -17.44
CA LEU A 59 4.55 -18.48 -17.57
C LEU A 59 5.79 -18.17 -16.73
N GLY A 60 5.86 -18.67 -15.48
CA GLY A 60 7.03 -18.49 -14.65
C GLY A 60 8.25 -19.25 -15.15
N GLN A 61 8.08 -20.41 -15.77
CA GLN A 61 9.14 -21.14 -16.45
C GLN A 61 9.61 -20.38 -17.71
N VAL A 62 8.70 -19.83 -18.51
CA VAL A 62 9.03 -18.97 -19.67
C VAL A 62 9.78 -17.71 -19.22
N VAL A 63 9.34 -17.07 -18.13
CA VAL A 63 10.04 -15.93 -17.54
C VAL A 63 11.40 -16.32 -16.98
N GLN A 64 11.56 -17.51 -16.40
CA GLN A 64 12.86 -18.03 -15.93
C GLN A 64 13.81 -18.37 -17.09
N ASN A 65 13.26 -18.90 -18.18
CA ASN A 65 14.03 -19.37 -19.34
C ASN A 65 14.31 -18.27 -20.36
N SER A 66 13.65 -17.11 -20.25
CA SER A 66 13.92 -15.94 -21.08
C SER A 66 14.94 -15.04 -20.37
N GLU A 67 16.14 -14.88 -20.93
CA GLU A 67 17.18 -14.00 -20.37
C GLU A 67 16.70 -12.55 -20.14
N LEU A 68 15.82 -12.03 -21.00
CA LEU A 68 15.31 -10.66 -20.89
C LEU A 68 14.24 -10.52 -19.80
N LEU A 69 13.33 -11.49 -19.69
CA LEU A 69 12.23 -11.46 -18.70
C LEU A 69 12.71 -11.92 -17.32
N SER A 70 13.66 -12.85 -17.26
CA SER A 70 14.37 -13.20 -16.04
C SER A 70 15.19 -12.01 -15.57
N ALA A 71 15.88 -11.28 -16.46
CA ALA A 71 16.52 -10.02 -16.11
C ALA A 71 15.52 -8.96 -15.60
N GLY A 72 14.32 -8.85 -16.16
CA GLY A 72 13.28 -7.93 -15.67
C GLY A 72 12.70 -8.31 -14.29
N ARG A 73 12.39 -9.59 -14.09
CA ARG A 73 11.93 -10.16 -12.80
C ARG A 73 13.02 -10.06 -11.75
N ASP A 74 14.23 -10.47 -12.10
CA ASP A 74 15.39 -10.47 -11.23
C ASP A 74 15.87 -9.05 -11.00
N PHE A 75 15.68 -8.09 -11.91
CA PHE A 75 15.89 -6.66 -11.63
C PHE A 75 14.80 -6.07 -10.74
N GLY A 76 13.54 -6.49 -10.84
CA GLY A 76 12.48 -6.05 -9.92
C GLY A 76 12.66 -6.62 -8.51
N LEU A 77 12.95 -7.92 -8.41
CA LEU A 77 13.26 -8.60 -7.15
C LEU A 77 14.64 -8.20 -6.62
N ALA A 78 15.63 -7.92 -7.46
CA ALA A 78 16.93 -7.38 -7.06
C ALA A 78 16.84 -5.89 -6.74
N ALA A 79 16.00 -5.07 -7.37
CA ALA A 79 15.77 -3.70 -6.92
C ALA A 79 15.05 -3.68 -5.56
N GLY A 80 14.15 -4.64 -5.31
CA GLY A 80 13.56 -4.86 -3.99
C GLY A 80 14.55 -5.43 -2.96
N ARG A 81 15.37 -6.42 -3.33
CA ARG A 81 16.39 -7.05 -2.47
C ARG A 81 17.59 -6.15 -2.23
N LEU A 82 18.14 -5.52 -3.27
CA LEU A 82 19.19 -4.49 -3.19
C LEU A 82 18.62 -3.24 -2.53
N GLY A 83 17.38 -2.84 -2.81
CA GLY A 83 16.71 -1.75 -2.09
C GLY A 83 16.62 -2.04 -0.59
N SER A 84 16.12 -3.21 -0.20
CA SER A 84 16.03 -3.57 1.23
C SER A 84 17.43 -3.78 1.84
N ILE A 85 18.37 -4.43 1.16
CA ILE A 85 19.69 -4.73 1.72
C ILE A 85 20.62 -3.49 1.70
N PHE A 86 20.65 -2.68 0.64
CA PHE A 86 21.45 -1.46 0.61
C PHE A 86 20.88 -0.35 1.49
N VAL A 87 19.56 -0.20 1.53
CA VAL A 87 18.93 0.92 2.27
C VAL A 87 18.70 0.52 3.73
N THR A 88 18.37 -0.74 4.02
CA THR A 88 18.01 -1.17 5.38
C THR A 88 18.86 -2.31 5.92
N GLY A 89 19.77 -2.90 5.13
CA GLY A 89 20.61 -4.05 5.51
C GLY A 89 19.82 -5.32 5.88
N VAL A 90 18.50 -5.30 5.78
CA VAL A 90 17.65 -6.42 6.20
C VAL A 90 17.36 -7.27 4.96
N PRO A 91 17.65 -8.58 5.02
CA PRO A 91 17.28 -9.50 3.94
C PRO A 91 15.78 -9.39 3.69
N ILE A 92 15.38 -9.25 2.43
CA ILE A 92 13.95 -9.18 2.07
C ILE A 92 13.16 -10.36 2.66
N LYS A 93 13.82 -11.52 2.84
CA LYS A 93 13.24 -12.73 3.43
C LYS A 93 12.68 -12.49 4.84
N GLU A 94 13.33 -11.67 5.66
CA GLU A 94 12.85 -11.35 7.01
C GLU A 94 11.52 -10.58 6.97
N PHE A 95 11.40 -9.60 6.08
CA PHE A 95 10.13 -8.92 5.81
C PHE A 95 9.12 -9.89 5.21
N GLN A 96 9.56 -10.78 4.32
CA GLN A 96 8.68 -11.70 3.63
C GLN A 96 8.02 -12.70 4.60
N ASP A 97 8.76 -13.15 5.61
CA ASP A 97 8.22 -14.05 6.62
C ASP A 97 7.25 -13.38 7.60
N ILE A 98 7.26 -12.04 7.64
CA ILE A 98 6.41 -11.23 8.51
C ILE A 98 5.17 -10.70 7.76
N LEU A 99 5.32 -10.25 6.51
CA LEU A 99 4.34 -9.46 5.76
C LEU A 99 3.54 -10.23 4.67
N LEU A 100 3.96 -11.43 4.25
CA LEU A 100 3.46 -12.03 2.98
C LEU A 100 2.22 -12.92 3.07
N ASN A 101 1.48 -12.93 4.16
CA ASN A 101 0.24 -13.72 4.15
C ASN A 101 -0.80 -13.00 3.29
N ASP A 102 -1.18 -11.78 3.66
CA ASP A 102 -2.11 -10.95 2.91
C ASP A 102 -1.54 -9.53 2.76
N ALA A 103 -1.56 -8.99 1.55
CA ALA A 103 -1.14 -7.63 1.26
C ALA A 103 -2.17 -6.92 0.37
N GLY A 104 -2.12 -5.60 0.30
CA GLY A 104 -2.96 -4.84 -0.59
C GLY A 104 -2.40 -3.48 -0.96
N LEU A 105 -2.92 -2.93 -2.05
CA LEU A 105 -2.70 -1.56 -2.49
C LEU A 105 -4.05 -0.85 -2.53
N VAL A 106 -4.13 0.26 -1.81
CA VAL A 106 -5.29 1.14 -1.75
C VAL A 106 -4.97 2.41 -2.50
N VAL A 107 -5.83 2.79 -3.45
CA VAL A 107 -5.71 4.05 -4.20
C VAL A 107 -7.00 4.84 -4.06
N PHE A 108 -6.82 6.07 -3.60
CA PHE A 108 -7.90 7.01 -3.35
C PHE A 108 -8.09 7.97 -4.52
N ASP A 109 -9.18 8.72 -4.45
CA ASP A 109 -9.37 9.89 -5.29
C ASP A 109 -8.33 10.98 -5.03
N LEU A 110 -8.01 11.72 -6.09
CA LEU A 110 -7.37 13.02 -6.01
C LEU A 110 -8.26 13.95 -5.18
N GLU A 111 -7.62 14.73 -4.32
CA GLU A 111 -8.31 15.78 -3.57
C GLU A 111 -8.92 16.81 -4.55
N PRO A 112 -10.08 17.40 -4.23
CA PRO A 112 -10.67 18.46 -5.05
C PRO A 112 -9.66 19.58 -5.34
N GLY A 113 -9.51 19.94 -6.61
CA GLY A 113 -8.55 20.97 -7.05
C GLY A 113 -7.10 20.48 -7.20
N ALA A 114 -6.81 19.20 -6.96
CA ALA A 114 -5.51 18.63 -7.35
C ALA A 114 -5.35 18.64 -8.88
N GLY A 115 -4.28 19.26 -9.37
CA GLY A 115 -3.98 19.26 -10.80
C GLY A 115 -3.79 17.85 -11.36
N ARG A 116 -4.12 17.63 -12.64
CA ARG A 116 -4.04 16.33 -13.34
C ARG A 116 -2.68 15.62 -13.26
N ALA A 117 -1.60 16.36 -13.00
CA ALA A 117 -0.25 15.81 -12.83
C ALA A 117 0.03 15.28 -11.41
N LYS A 118 -0.85 15.52 -10.43
CA LYS A 118 -0.70 15.01 -9.07
C LYS A 118 -1.01 13.51 -9.04
N GLN A 119 -0.23 12.79 -8.26
CA GLN A 119 -0.45 11.37 -8.00
C GLN A 119 -1.63 11.21 -7.04
N PRO A 120 -2.56 10.25 -7.29
CA PRO A 120 -3.60 9.94 -6.33
C PRO A 120 -2.98 9.50 -4.99
N PRO A 121 -3.60 9.87 -3.85
CA PRO A 121 -3.21 9.32 -2.57
C PRO A 121 -3.28 7.80 -2.62
N MET A 122 -2.25 7.14 -2.11
CA MET A 122 -2.18 5.68 -2.09
C MET A 122 -1.45 5.19 -0.86
N ALA A 123 -1.79 3.98 -0.44
CA ALA A 123 -1.13 3.28 0.65
C ALA A 123 -1.07 1.77 0.34
N PHE A 124 0.05 1.16 0.68
CA PHE A 124 0.17 -0.27 0.80
C PHE A 124 -0.30 -0.68 2.19
N ILE A 125 -1.04 -1.78 2.26
CA ILE A 125 -1.46 -2.39 3.52
C ILE A 125 -1.00 -3.84 3.56
N ALA A 126 -0.66 -4.33 4.74
CA ALA A 126 -0.28 -5.71 4.95
C ALA A 126 -0.86 -6.21 6.27
N HIS A 127 -1.40 -7.42 6.27
CA HIS A 127 -1.91 -8.03 7.49
C HIS A 127 -0.72 -8.58 8.27
N VAL A 128 -0.51 -8.05 9.47
CA VAL A 128 0.60 -8.43 10.35
C VAL A 128 0.15 -9.32 11.50
N GLY A 129 -1.07 -9.15 12.03
CA GLY A 129 -1.63 -9.99 13.09
C GLY A 129 -0.63 -10.25 14.23
N ALA A 130 -0.43 -11.54 14.55
CA ALA A 130 0.52 -11.98 15.57
C ALA A 130 2.00 -11.55 15.32
N ASN A 131 2.37 -11.21 14.09
CA ASN A 131 3.71 -10.72 13.75
C ASN A 131 3.89 -9.21 13.97
N LYS A 132 2.86 -8.49 14.45
CA LYS A 132 2.91 -7.04 14.68
C LYS A 132 4.14 -6.61 15.50
N GLN A 133 4.35 -7.23 16.66
CA GLN A 133 5.50 -6.88 17.53
C GLN A 133 6.83 -7.20 16.83
N LYS A 134 6.94 -8.36 16.21
CA LYS A 134 8.13 -8.77 15.46
C LYS A 134 8.47 -7.78 14.33
N LEU A 135 7.45 -7.27 13.63
CA LEU A 135 7.65 -6.24 12.61
C LEU A 135 8.13 -4.92 13.24
N ALA A 136 7.50 -4.48 14.31
CA ALA A 136 7.89 -3.26 15.03
C ALA A 136 9.33 -3.34 15.55
N ASP A 137 9.74 -4.50 16.10
CA ASP A 137 11.10 -4.73 16.57
C ASP A 137 12.11 -4.73 15.41
N LEU A 138 11.79 -5.42 14.31
CA LEU A 138 12.63 -5.44 13.10
C LEU A 138 12.89 -4.02 12.61
N ILE A 139 11.83 -3.22 12.58
CA ILE A 139 11.89 -1.83 12.20
C ILE A 139 12.83 -1.05 13.12
N GLU A 140 12.54 -1.05 14.42
CA GLU A 140 13.22 -0.18 15.37
C GLU A 140 14.68 -0.55 15.54
N GLN A 141 14.95 -1.85 15.60
CA GLN A 141 16.27 -2.34 15.96
C GLN A 141 17.20 -2.45 14.76
N LYS A 142 16.65 -2.70 13.56
CA LYS A 142 17.48 -2.88 12.36
C LYS A 142 17.34 -1.75 11.37
N VAL A 143 16.12 -1.34 11.06
CA VAL A 143 15.90 -0.52 9.88
C VAL A 143 16.08 0.97 10.15
N LYS A 144 15.47 1.53 11.20
CA LYS A 144 15.70 2.95 11.53
C LYS A 144 17.18 3.27 11.76
N PRO A 145 17.94 2.51 12.58
CA PRO A 145 19.34 2.80 12.83
C PRO A 145 20.18 2.80 11.54
N ARG A 146 19.88 1.88 10.62
CA ARG A 146 20.59 1.79 9.34
C ARG A 146 20.23 2.90 8.38
N LEU A 147 18.98 3.33 8.35
CA LEU A 147 18.55 4.48 7.55
C LEU A 147 19.21 5.77 8.04
N THR A 148 19.24 5.97 9.35
CA THR A 148 19.93 7.11 9.97
C THR A 148 21.44 7.04 9.74
N ALA A 149 22.04 5.86 9.80
CA ALA A 149 23.46 5.68 9.49
C ALA A 149 23.78 5.97 8.00
N PHE A 150 22.91 5.53 7.09
CA PHE A 150 23.06 5.77 5.65
C PHE A 150 22.84 7.23 5.28
N ASN A 151 21.87 7.89 5.92
CA ASN A 151 21.59 9.30 5.72
C ASN A 151 21.19 9.94 7.06
N PRO A 152 22.13 10.64 7.74
CA PRO A 152 21.89 11.27 9.04
C PRO A 152 20.80 12.34 9.04
N LYS A 153 20.35 12.80 7.86
CA LYS A 153 19.26 13.77 7.72
C LYS A 153 17.89 13.11 7.65
N VAL A 154 17.82 11.78 7.65
CA VAL A 154 16.55 11.06 7.79
C VAL A 154 15.99 11.34 9.18
N LYS A 155 14.73 11.77 9.22
CA LYS A 155 14.00 11.98 10.46
C LYS A 155 12.81 11.04 10.54
N PHE A 156 12.55 10.56 11.75
CA PHE A 156 11.37 9.79 12.10
C PHE A 156 10.61 10.60 13.14
N GLU A 157 9.44 11.09 12.78
CA GLU A 157 8.64 11.97 13.62
C GLU A 157 7.31 11.29 13.88
N PRO A 158 7.04 10.85 15.13
CA PRO A 158 5.74 10.28 15.47
C PRO A 158 4.70 11.40 15.53
N GLU A 159 3.58 11.19 14.85
CA GLU A 159 2.43 12.08 14.87
C GLU A 159 1.21 11.32 15.40
N SER A 160 0.49 11.94 16.34
CA SER A 160 -0.75 11.34 16.86
C SER A 160 -1.93 11.68 15.95
N TYR A 161 -2.72 10.67 15.60
CA TYR A 161 -3.95 10.84 14.83
C TYR A 161 -5.05 9.93 15.39
N GLY A 162 -6.04 10.52 16.07
CA GLY A 162 -7.05 9.73 16.78
C GLY A 162 -6.38 8.83 17.83
N LYS A 163 -6.62 7.52 17.76
CA LYS A 163 -5.94 6.52 18.61
C LYS A 163 -4.72 5.89 17.95
N THR A 164 -4.41 6.31 16.73
CA THR A 164 -3.34 5.74 15.90
C THR A 164 -2.10 6.64 15.95
N SER A 165 -0.93 6.05 16.20
CA SER A 165 0.35 6.72 16.01
C SER A 165 0.80 6.52 14.55
N ILE A 166 0.95 7.61 13.82
CA ILE A 166 1.44 7.62 12.44
C ILE A 166 2.87 8.11 12.49
N GLU A 167 3.81 7.31 12.00
CA GLU A 167 5.20 7.74 11.88
C GLU A 167 5.42 8.41 10.53
N CYS A 168 5.98 9.62 10.56
CA CYS A 168 6.43 10.37 9.39
C CYS A 168 7.93 10.16 9.21
N LEU A 169 8.30 9.47 8.13
CA LEU A 169 9.66 9.42 7.64
C LEU A 169 9.89 10.59 6.68
N SER A 170 10.82 11.47 7.05
CA SER A 170 11.23 12.61 6.23
C SER A 170 12.68 12.48 5.78
N VAL A 171 12.92 12.72 4.48
CA VAL A 171 14.27 12.78 3.89
C VAL A 171 14.40 14.09 3.11
N PRO A 172 15.49 14.86 3.25
CA PRO A 172 15.64 16.13 2.55
C PRO A 172 15.46 15.99 1.04
N ASN A 173 14.71 16.91 0.44
CA ASN A 173 14.41 16.95 -1.00
C ASN A 173 13.66 15.70 -1.53
N LYS A 174 13.02 14.94 -0.64
CA LYS A 174 12.13 13.83 -1.00
C LYS A 174 10.77 14.05 -0.34
N PRO A 175 9.67 13.59 -0.98
CA PRO A 175 8.39 13.50 -0.31
C PRO A 175 8.50 12.61 0.94
N PRO A 176 7.79 12.95 2.03
CA PRO A 176 7.72 12.09 3.21
C PRO A 176 6.97 10.78 2.92
N THR A 177 7.26 9.77 3.71
CA THR A 177 6.52 8.51 3.76
C THR A 177 5.87 8.40 5.13
N TYR A 178 4.60 8.02 5.15
CA TYR A 178 3.81 7.86 6.36
C TYR A 178 3.47 6.40 6.53
N ALA A 179 3.54 5.92 7.76
CA ALA A 179 3.14 4.56 8.03
C ALA A 179 2.69 4.36 9.48
N ALA A 180 1.83 3.37 9.68
CA ALA A 180 1.14 3.17 10.95
C ALA A 180 0.73 1.71 11.15
N PHE A 181 0.62 1.30 12.41
CA PHE A 181 -0.07 0.08 12.81
C PHE A 181 -1.52 0.40 13.15
N ILE A 182 -2.44 -0.19 12.41
CA ILE A 182 -3.89 0.04 12.48
C ILE A 182 -4.54 -1.29 12.84
N GLY A 183 -4.73 -1.54 14.14
CA GLY A 183 -5.07 -2.87 14.64
C GLY A 183 -3.99 -3.89 14.26
N ASP A 184 -4.39 -4.91 13.50
CA ASP A 184 -3.55 -5.98 12.95
C ASP A 184 -3.03 -5.69 11.53
N VAL A 185 -3.27 -4.50 10.99
CA VAL A 185 -2.83 -4.09 9.67
C VAL A 185 -1.68 -3.09 9.78
N PHE A 186 -0.66 -3.28 8.98
CA PHE A 186 0.40 -2.31 8.77
C PHE A 186 0.11 -1.52 7.48
N ALA A 187 0.00 -0.20 7.57
CA ALA A 187 -0.24 0.68 6.44
C ALA A 187 0.99 1.58 6.18
N ILE A 188 1.37 1.76 4.91
CA ILE A 188 2.50 2.59 4.50
C ILE A 188 2.27 3.26 3.14
N GLY A 189 2.58 4.54 3.01
CA GLY A 189 2.48 5.24 1.73
C GLY A 189 3.00 6.67 1.75
N PRO A 190 3.12 7.31 0.59
CA PRO A 190 3.62 8.69 0.48
C PRO A 190 2.58 9.75 0.90
N SER A 191 1.34 9.35 1.22
CA SER A 191 0.27 10.27 1.58
C SER A 191 -0.19 10.04 3.01
N LYS A 192 -0.07 11.09 3.83
CA LYS A 192 -0.62 11.11 5.19
C LYS A 192 -2.13 10.87 5.18
N THR A 193 -2.84 11.58 4.30
CA THR A 193 -4.29 11.45 4.12
C THR A 193 -4.71 10.01 3.83
N ALA A 194 -3.95 9.28 3.01
CA ALA A 194 -4.24 7.87 2.71
C ALA A 194 -4.15 6.98 3.96
N VAL A 195 -3.10 7.12 4.76
CA VAL A 195 -2.90 6.35 6.01
C VAL A 195 -3.95 6.73 7.05
N GLN A 196 -4.26 8.03 7.19
CA GLN A 196 -5.29 8.53 8.08
C GLN A 196 -6.68 7.99 7.74
N ARG A 197 -7.05 7.95 6.45
CA ARG A 197 -8.35 7.40 6.03
C ARG A 197 -8.49 5.91 6.33
N ILE A 198 -7.42 5.14 6.18
CA ILE A 198 -7.40 3.72 6.58
C ILE A 198 -7.58 3.60 8.11
N ALA A 199 -6.92 4.47 8.88
CA ALA A 199 -7.07 4.49 10.34
C ALA A 199 -8.52 4.82 10.75
N ASP A 200 -9.10 5.86 10.16
CA ASP A 200 -10.50 6.26 10.35
C ASP A 200 -11.48 5.12 10.05
N ALA A 201 -11.32 4.46 8.90
CA ALA A 201 -12.14 3.31 8.53
C ALA A 201 -12.04 2.16 9.55
N SER A 202 -10.83 1.88 10.07
CA SER A 202 -10.66 0.86 11.13
C SER A 202 -11.33 1.23 12.45
N GLU A 203 -11.43 2.53 12.74
CA GLU A 203 -12.09 3.08 13.94
C GLU A 203 -13.61 3.21 13.76
N GLY A 204 -14.15 2.78 12.62
CA GLY A 204 -15.58 2.88 12.29
C GLY A 204 -16.01 4.29 11.85
N LYS A 205 -15.07 5.16 11.49
CA LYS A 205 -15.37 6.48 10.91
C LYS A 205 -15.49 6.34 9.40
N GLY A 206 -16.74 6.39 8.92
CA GLY A 206 -17.07 6.20 7.51
C GLY A 206 -17.35 4.75 7.15
N GLN A 207 -17.83 4.55 5.92
CA GLN A 207 -18.15 3.22 5.42
C GLN A 207 -16.88 2.49 4.99
N ARG A 208 -16.75 1.21 5.35
CA ARG A 208 -15.63 0.37 4.91
C ARG A 208 -16.00 -0.37 3.64
N LEU A 209 -14.99 -0.75 2.86
CA LEU A 209 -15.17 -1.54 1.65
C LEU A 209 -15.85 -2.88 1.95
N ALA A 210 -15.47 -3.52 3.07
CA ALA A 210 -16.12 -4.75 3.54
C ALA A 210 -17.62 -4.58 3.88
N ASP A 211 -18.09 -3.36 4.10
CA ASP A 211 -19.50 -3.07 4.39
C ASP A 211 -20.31 -2.73 3.11
N LEU A 212 -19.66 -2.64 1.94
CA LEU A 212 -20.35 -2.33 0.68
C LEU A 212 -21.01 -3.57 0.08
N PRO A 213 -22.35 -3.61 -0.10
CA PRO A 213 -23.05 -4.79 -0.63
C PRO A 213 -22.54 -5.25 -2.00
N ALA A 214 -22.22 -4.30 -2.88
CA ALA A 214 -21.67 -4.58 -4.21
C ALA A 214 -20.30 -5.27 -4.12
N TYR A 215 -19.44 -4.82 -3.20
CA TYR A 215 -18.15 -5.44 -2.97
C TYR A 215 -18.28 -6.83 -2.35
N VAL A 216 -19.12 -6.98 -1.33
CA VAL A 216 -19.38 -8.29 -0.67
C VAL A 216 -19.89 -9.31 -1.68
N THR A 217 -20.86 -8.93 -2.52
CA THR A 217 -21.40 -9.80 -3.58
C THR A 217 -20.31 -10.28 -4.53
N ILE A 218 -19.40 -9.40 -4.95
CA ILE A 218 -18.29 -9.76 -5.85
C ILE A 218 -17.26 -10.63 -5.12
N LYS A 219 -16.92 -10.29 -3.86
CA LYS A 219 -15.98 -11.03 -3.02
C LYS A 219 -16.43 -12.48 -2.80
N GLU A 220 -17.72 -12.70 -2.56
CA GLU A 220 -18.31 -14.03 -2.38
C GLU A 220 -18.33 -14.84 -3.68
N ARG A 221 -18.56 -14.19 -4.83
CA ARG A 221 -18.53 -14.84 -6.16
C ARG A 221 -17.12 -15.13 -6.66
N THR A 222 -16.14 -14.39 -6.17
CA THR A 222 -14.72 -14.53 -6.50
C THR A 222 -13.97 -15.05 -5.29
N THR A 223 -14.27 -16.28 -4.85
CA THR A 223 -13.52 -16.92 -3.76
C THR A 223 -12.03 -16.94 -4.14
N LEU A 224 -11.21 -16.25 -3.35
CA LEU A 224 -9.76 -16.18 -3.53
C LEU A 224 -9.10 -16.86 -2.34
N ASP A 225 -8.81 -18.15 -2.51
CA ASP A 225 -7.94 -18.88 -1.58
C ASP A 225 -6.47 -18.55 -1.83
N THR A 226 -6.11 -18.27 -3.09
CA THR A 226 -4.79 -17.80 -3.54
C THR A 226 -4.96 -16.85 -4.74
N GLY A 227 -4.11 -15.82 -4.85
CA GLY A 227 -4.11 -14.92 -6.02
C GLY A 227 -4.33 -13.44 -5.69
N ALA A 228 -4.65 -12.66 -6.72
CA ALA A 228 -4.91 -11.23 -6.59
C ALA A 228 -6.37 -10.89 -6.94
N ARG A 229 -7.00 -10.03 -6.14
CA ARG A 229 -8.33 -9.46 -6.41
C ARG A 229 -8.20 -7.97 -6.67
N LEU A 230 -8.70 -7.51 -7.81
CA LEU A 230 -8.81 -6.08 -8.12
C LEU A 230 -10.27 -5.64 -7.98
N TYR A 231 -10.51 -4.69 -7.10
CA TYR A 231 -11.75 -3.92 -7.02
C TYR A 231 -11.51 -2.52 -7.60
N VAL A 232 -12.45 -2.06 -8.43
CA VAL A 232 -12.46 -0.71 -9.00
C VAL A 232 -13.85 -0.12 -8.81
N ASN A 233 -13.91 1.09 -8.25
CA ASN A 233 -15.17 1.84 -8.13
C ASN A 233 -15.49 2.53 -9.47
N ALA A 234 -16.24 1.83 -10.32
CA ALA A 234 -16.60 2.30 -11.66
C ALA A 234 -17.46 3.56 -11.62
N ASP A 235 -18.37 3.70 -10.65
CA ASP A 235 -19.25 4.85 -10.54
C ASP A 235 -18.46 6.14 -10.28
N MET A 236 -17.47 6.08 -9.39
CA MET A 236 -16.55 7.21 -9.16
C MET A 236 -15.76 7.57 -10.43
N LEU A 237 -15.28 6.57 -11.16
CA LEU A 237 -14.54 6.80 -12.41
C LEU A 237 -15.43 7.42 -13.50
N ILE A 238 -16.65 6.91 -13.69
CA ILE A 238 -17.59 7.42 -14.68
C ILE A 238 -18.04 8.84 -14.32
N GLY A 239 -18.34 9.09 -13.04
CA GLY A 239 -18.72 10.42 -12.55
C GLY A 239 -17.66 11.48 -12.86
N LYS A 240 -16.39 11.14 -12.66
CA LYS A 240 -15.28 12.03 -13.03
C LYS A 240 -15.16 12.27 -14.52
N VAL A 241 -15.23 11.20 -15.32
CA VAL A 241 -15.13 11.31 -16.78
C VAL A 241 -16.26 12.22 -17.30
N ARG A 242 -17.46 12.09 -16.74
CA ARG A 242 -18.59 12.97 -17.07
C ARG A 242 -18.32 14.42 -16.67
N GLY A 243 -17.88 14.66 -15.44
CA GLY A 243 -17.56 16.02 -14.96
C GLY A 243 -16.47 16.71 -15.79
N ASP A 244 -15.43 15.98 -16.16
CA ASP A 244 -14.35 16.47 -17.03
C ASP A 244 -14.88 16.80 -18.44
N LEU A 245 -15.77 15.98 -19.00
CA LEU A 245 -16.40 16.25 -20.29
C LEU A 245 -17.27 17.51 -20.24
N GLU A 246 -18.10 17.68 -19.22
CA GLU A 246 -18.94 18.87 -19.05
C GLU A 246 -18.13 20.16 -18.90
N GLN A 247 -17.02 20.11 -18.14
CA GLN A 247 -16.12 21.27 -18.03
C GLN A 247 -15.43 21.61 -19.35
N ASN A 248 -14.98 20.60 -20.10
CA ASN A 248 -14.35 20.81 -21.40
C ASN A 248 -15.33 21.40 -22.42
N VAL A 249 -16.61 21.00 -22.38
CA VAL A 249 -17.67 21.59 -23.23
C VAL A 249 -17.86 23.06 -22.89
N LYS A 250 -18.04 23.41 -21.60
CA LYS A 250 -18.20 24.80 -21.16
C LYS A 250 -17.01 25.70 -21.54
N GLN A 251 -15.78 25.19 -21.44
CA GLN A 251 -14.58 25.93 -21.84
C GLN A 251 -14.52 26.20 -23.34
N ARG A 252 -15.03 25.28 -24.17
CA ARG A 252 -15.09 25.48 -25.63
C ARG A 252 -16.15 26.49 -26.01
N GLU A 253 -17.32 26.45 -25.38
CA GLU A 253 -18.41 27.39 -25.65
C GLU A 253 -18.07 28.83 -25.20
N GLY A 254 -17.32 28.96 -24.10
CA GLY A 254 -16.82 30.27 -23.63
C GLY A 254 -15.70 30.88 -24.47
N PHE A 255 -15.14 30.15 -25.43
CA PHE A 255 -14.13 30.65 -26.39
C PHE A 255 -14.76 31.16 -27.70
N THR A 256 -16.05 30.91 -27.91
CA THR A 256 -16.81 31.30 -29.11
C THR A 256 -17.64 32.58 -28.94
N ALA A 257 -17.48 33.30 -27.83
CA ALA A 257 -18.08 34.61 -27.58
C ALA A 257 -17.01 35.70 -27.49
#